data_AF-A0A962NMK7-F1
#
_entry.id   AF-A0A962NMK7-F1
#
_cell.length_a   1.000
_cell.length_b   1.000
_cell.length_c   1.000
_cell.angle_alpha   90.00
_cell.angle_beta   90.00
_cell.angle_gamma   90.00
#
_symmetry.space_group_name_H-M   'P 1'
#
loop_
_entity.id
_entity.type
_entity.pdbx_description
1 polymer ?
#
loop_
_entity_poly.entity_id
_entity_poly.type
_entity_poly.pdbx_seq_one_letter_code
_entity_poly.pdbx_strand_id
1 'polypeptide(L)'
;GEYKRTLTMFGENTEKGREKFKEELEDVHTLFKDFIAEHRPQVDIENVATGEAWYGKRALERKLVDEIQTSDEYILNSCTDRDVYQVSYVEDRSKVEALMERFQGALTRLKGPDLSQPGPTHLY
;
A
#
# COMPACT_ATOMS: atom_id res chain seq x y z
N GLY A 1 29.45 -4.21 0.68
CA GLY A 1 29.82 -5.32 1.58
C GLY A 1 29.63 -6.60 0.81
N GLU A 2 30.48 -7.61 1.04
CA GLU A 2 30.47 -8.91 0.36
C GLU A 2 29.09 -9.61 0.37
N TYR A 3 28.21 -9.24 1.30
CA TYR A 3 26.87 -9.82 1.45
C TYR A 3 25.72 -8.90 1.01
N LYS A 4 25.98 -7.72 0.42
CA LYS A 4 24.91 -6.80 -0.02
C LYS A 4 24.20 -7.23 -1.32
N ARG A 5 24.65 -8.30 -1.98
CA ARG A 5 24.09 -8.83 -3.23
C ARG A 5 24.10 -10.35 -3.20
N THR A 6 23.26 -10.94 -2.34
CA THR A 6 23.14 -12.39 -2.18
C THR A 6 22.44 -13.08 -3.35
N LEU A 7 21.72 -12.36 -4.21
CA LEU A 7 21.19 -12.92 -5.46
C LEU A 7 21.12 -11.83 -6.55
N THR A 8 21.93 -11.94 -7.59
CA THR A 8 21.66 -11.30 -8.89
C THR A 8 21.26 -12.39 -9.88
N MET A 9 20.21 -12.15 -10.66
CA MET A 9 19.67 -13.04 -11.70
C MET A 9 20.68 -13.44 -12.81
N PHE A 10 21.94 -12.98 -12.71
CA PHE A 10 22.98 -13.07 -13.73
C PHE A 10 24.37 -13.47 -13.18
N GLY A 11 24.50 -13.95 -11.94
CA GLY A 11 25.77 -14.40 -11.36
C GLY A 11 25.74 -15.89 -10.98
N GLU A 12 26.87 -16.61 -11.16
CA GLU A 12 26.98 -18.02 -10.79
C GLU A 12 26.55 -18.24 -9.34
N ASN A 13 25.54 -19.09 -9.18
CA ASN A 13 24.94 -19.38 -7.88
C ASN A 13 25.86 -20.34 -7.11
N THR A 14 26.90 -19.81 -6.47
CA THR A 14 27.85 -20.62 -5.67
C THR A 14 27.12 -21.29 -4.50
N GLU A 15 27.50 -22.53 -4.17
CA GLU A 15 26.87 -23.30 -3.09
C GLU A 15 26.84 -22.53 -1.77
N LYS A 16 27.94 -21.82 -1.45
CA LYS A 16 28.06 -20.94 -0.28
C LYS A 16 27.03 -19.80 -0.26
N GLY A 17 26.72 -19.22 -1.43
CA GLY A 17 25.70 -18.17 -1.54
C GLY A 17 24.29 -18.70 -1.29
N ARG A 18 24.00 -19.94 -1.75
CA ARG A 18 22.73 -20.62 -1.49
C ARG A 18 22.58 -20.99 -0.02
N GLU A 19 23.63 -21.50 0.60
CA GLU A 19 23.64 -21.84 2.03
C GLU A 19 23.38 -20.59 2.88
N LYS A 20 24.09 -19.48 2.63
CA LYS A 20 23.88 -18.24 3.38
C LYS A 20 22.47 -17.68 3.20
N PHE A 21 21.91 -17.76 1.99
CA PHE A 21 20.53 -17.34 1.74
C PHE A 21 19.49 -18.19 2.49
N LYS A 22 19.71 -19.51 2.60
CA LYS A 22 18.84 -20.39 3.39
C LYS A 22 18.91 -20.05 4.88
N GLU A 23 20.12 -19.83 5.41
CA GLU A 23 20.33 -19.40 6.80
C GLU A 23 19.59 -18.07 7.07
N GLU A 24 19.72 -17.08 6.19
CA GLU A 24 19.01 -15.80 6.32
C GLU A 24 17.48 -15.96 6.30
N LEU A 25 16.95 -16.89 5.49
CA LEU A 25 15.52 -17.19 5.46
C LEU A 25 15.03 -17.86 6.74
N GLU A 26 15.78 -18.81 7.29
CA GLU A 26 15.46 -19.49 8.55
C GLU A 26 15.51 -18.52 9.74
N ASP A 27 16.48 -17.62 9.77
CA ASP A 27 16.58 -16.55 10.77
C ASP A 27 15.37 -15.63 10.72
N VAL A 28 14.99 -15.13 9.54
CA VAL A 28 13.81 -14.28 9.37
C VAL A 28 12.53 -15.01 9.77
N HIS A 29 12.41 -16.30 9.43
CA HIS A 29 11.26 -17.11 9.81
C HIS A 29 11.17 -17.28 11.34
N THR A 30 12.30 -17.49 12.02
CA THR A 30 12.36 -17.58 13.48
C THR A 30 11.96 -16.26 14.14
N LEU A 31 12.51 -15.14 13.67
CA LEU A 31 12.15 -13.80 14.17
C LEU A 31 10.65 -13.51 14.02
N PHE A 32 10.05 -13.94 12.90
CA PHE A 32 8.61 -13.79 12.67
C PHE A 32 7.78 -14.60 13.67
N LYS A 33 8.18 -15.85 13.95
CA LYS A 33 7.51 -16.70 14.95
C LYS A 33 7.61 -16.11 16.35
N ASP A 34 8.78 -15.63 16.74
CA ASP A 34 9.01 -15.01 18.04
C ASP A 34 8.15 -13.74 18.21
N PHE A 35 8.07 -12.90 17.17
CA PHE A 35 7.24 -11.70 17.17
C PHE A 35 5.75 -12.01 17.42
N ILE A 36 5.20 -13.04 16.77
CA ILE A 36 3.82 -13.46 16.99
C ILE A 36 3.66 -14.05 18.40
N ALA A 37 4.59 -14.88 18.86
CA ALA A 37 4.52 -15.49 20.19
C ALA A 37 4.51 -14.45 21.31
N GLU A 38 5.29 -13.37 21.17
CA GLU A 38 5.35 -12.26 22.12
C GLU A 38 4.02 -11.49 22.19
N HIS A 39 3.44 -11.15 21.04
CA HIS A 39 2.25 -10.30 20.97
C HIS A 39 0.93 -11.08 21.05
N ARG A 40 0.94 -12.38 20.75
CA ARG A 40 -0.23 -13.28 20.74
C ARG A 40 0.14 -14.65 21.34
N PRO A 41 0.42 -14.74 22.65
CA PRO A 41 0.78 -16.01 23.31
C PRO A 41 -0.31 -17.10 23.21
N GLN A 42 -1.55 -16.71 22.90
CA GLN A 42 -2.67 -17.60 22.68
C GLN A 42 -2.67 -18.33 21.32
N VAL A 43 -1.82 -17.91 20.37
CA VAL A 43 -1.72 -18.49 19.03
C VAL A 43 -0.80 -19.71 19.06
N ASP A 44 -1.25 -20.78 18.42
CA ASP A 44 -0.43 -21.97 18.19
C ASP A 44 0.48 -21.74 16.97
N ILE A 45 1.69 -21.24 17.23
CA ILE A 45 2.68 -20.85 16.22
C ILE A 45 3.01 -21.99 15.27
N GLU A 46 3.22 -23.20 15.78
CA GLU A 46 3.65 -24.35 14.98
C GLU A 46 2.60 -24.75 13.93
N ASN A 47 1.32 -24.54 14.25
CA ASN A 47 0.21 -24.85 13.34
C ASN A 47 -0.12 -23.73 12.34
N VAL A 48 0.38 -22.51 12.54
CA VAL A 48 0.06 -21.35 11.67
C VAL A 48 1.26 -20.88 10.84
N ALA A 49 2.49 -21.16 11.26
CA ALA A 49 3.72 -20.73 10.61
C ALA A 49 4.14 -21.62 9.42
N THR A 50 3.17 -22.19 8.70
CA THR A 50 3.40 -23.12 7.57
C THR A 50 3.56 -22.42 6.21
N GLY A 51 3.35 -21.10 6.16
CA GLY A 51 3.32 -20.32 4.92
C GLY A 51 1.98 -20.33 4.20
N GLU A 52 0.96 -20.96 4.79
CA GLU A 52 -0.41 -20.96 4.27
C GLU A 52 -1.14 -19.62 4.49
N ALA A 53 -2.07 -19.31 3.59
CA ALA A 53 -2.95 -18.15 3.72
C ALA A 53 -4.27 -18.53 4.39
N TRP A 54 -4.69 -17.73 5.38
CA TRP A 54 -5.93 -17.94 6.12
C TRP A 54 -6.97 -16.87 5.77
N TYR A 55 -8.16 -17.29 5.33
CA TYR A 55 -9.31 -16.39 5.19
C TYR A 55 -9.84 -15.95 6.56
N GLY A 56 -10.48 -14.77 6.63
CA GLY A 56 -10.86 -14.09 7.87
C GLY A 56 -11.47 -14.99 8.95
N LYS A 57 -12.48 -15.82 8.62
CA LYS A 57 -13.10 -16.75 9.59
C LYS A 57 -12.10 -17.76 10.18
N ARG A 58 -11.24 -18.35 9.33
CA ARG A 58 -10.20 -19.30 9.78
C ARG A 58 -9.10 -18.61 10.57
N ALA A 59 -8.78 -17.37 10.24
CA ALA A 59 -7.82 -16.56 10.97
C ALA A 59 -8.35 -16.25 12.38
N LEU A 60 -9.64 -15.93 12.51
CA LEU A 60 -10.30 -15.71 13.80
C LEU A 60 -10.32 -16.99 14.64
N GLU A 61 -10.69 -18.13 14.06
CA GLU A 61 -10.67 -19.45 14.74
C GLU A 61 -9.27 -19.82 15.27
N ARG A 62 -8.21 -19.44 14.53
CA ARG A 62 -6.80 -19.63 14.90
C ARG A 62 -6.24 -18.53 15.79
N LYS A 63 -7.07 -17.55 16.19
CA LYS A 63 -6.69 -16.39 17.02
C LYS A 63 -5.62 -15.50 16.39
N LEU A 64 -5.46 -15.55 15.07
CA LEU A 64 -4.56 -14.69 14.30
C LEU A 64 -5.09 -13.26 14.17
N VAL A 65 -6.41 -13.09 14.29
CA VAL A 65 -7.09 -11.81 14.38
C VAL A 65 -8.06 -11.85 15.56
N ASP A 66 -8.42 -10.67 16.07
CA ASP A 66 -9.26 -10.56 17.28
C ASP A 66 -10.75 -10.50 16.92
N GLU A 67 -11.08 -9.87 15.79
CA GLU A 67 -12.46 -9.67 15.34
C GLU A 67 -12.52 -9.50 13.82
N ILE A 68 -13.69 -9.78 13.22
CA ILE A 68 -13.98 -9.51 11.81
C ILE A 68 -15.07 -8.43 11.76
N GLN A 69 -14.72 -7.25 11.29
CA GLN A 69 -15.62 -6.12 11.11
C GLN A 69 -15.19 -5.25 9.94
N THR A 70 -16.04 -4.32 9.51
CA THR A 70 -15.69 -3.33 8.49
C THR A 70 -14.92 -2.16 9.09
N SER A 71 -14.22 -1.38 8.26
CA SER A 71 -13.53 -0.15 8.69
C SER A 71 -14.50 0.84 9.33
N ASP A 72 -15.69 0.98 8.75
CA ASP A 72 -16.70 1.94 9.19
C ASP A 72 -17.25 1.54 10.57
N GLU A 73 -17.51 0.25 10.76
CA GLU A 73 -17.95 -0.31 12.04
C GLU A 73 -16.90 -0.12 13.13
N TYR A 74 -15.62 -0.38 12.84
CA TYR A 74 -14.53 -0.17 13.79
C TYR A 74 -14.42 1.29 14.26
N ILE A 75 -14.55 2.24 13.32
CA ILE A 75 -14.49 3.68 13.62
C ILE A 75 -15.71 4.09 14.45
N LEU A 76 -16.92 3.69 14.05
CA LEU A 76 -18.16 4.00 14.77
C LEU A 76 -18.15 3.45 16.19
N ASN A 77 -17.70 2.20 16.37
CA ASN A 77 -17.55 1.57 17.68
C ASN A 77 -16.56 2.36 18.55
N SER A 78 -15.42 2.77 17.98
CA SER A 78 -14.40 3.57 18.70
C SER A 78 -14.89 4.95 19.12
N CYS A 79 -15.84 5.56 18.40
CA CYS A 79 -16.45 6.85 18.79
C CYS A 79 -17.30 6.77 20.07
N THR A 80 -17.62 5.57 20.56
CA THR A 80 -18.44 5.38 21.77
C THR A 80 -17.67 5.72 23.04
N ASP A 81 -16.39 5.39 23.09
CA ASP A 81 -15.54 5.48 24.29
C ASP A 81 -14.27 6.32 24.08
N ARG A 82 -14.02 6.83 22.86
CA ARG A 82 -12.81 7.57 22.51
C ARG A 82 -13.10 8.78 21.63
N ASP A 83 -12.24 9.79 21.73
CA ASP A 83 -12.22 10.90 20.78
C ASP A 83 -11.53 10.45 19.47
N VAL A 84 -12.27 10.50 18.37
CA VAL A 84 -11.79 10.06 17.04
C VAL A 84 -11.62 11.27 16.13
N TYR A 85 -10.43 11.44 15.56
CA TYR A 85 -10.08 12.55 14.68
C TYR A 85 -9.66 12.06 13.30
N GLN A 86 -10.16 12.72 12.25
CA GLN A 86 -9.67 12.52 10.88
C GLN A 86 -8.53 13.50 10.60
N VAL A 87 -7.36 12.97 10.26
CA VAL A 87 -6.24 13.76 9.76
C VAL A 87 -6.08 13.48 8.27
N SER A 88 -6.13 14.52 7.45
CA SER A 88 -5.87 14.44 6.01
C SER A 88 -4.66 15.30 5.66
N TYR A 89 -3.79 14.75 4.82
CA TYR A 89 -2.77 15.55 4.17
C TYR A 89 -3.44 16.34 3.04
N VAL A 90 -3.31 17.66 3.08
CA VAL A 90 -3.79 18.55 2.02
C VAL A 90 -2.57 19.20 1.42
N GLU A 91 -2.35 18.97 0.13
CA GLU A 91 -1.33 19.68 -0.62
C GLU A 91 -1.90 21.05 -1.00
N ASP A 92 -1.33 22.11 -0.41
CA ASP A 92 -1.66 23.48 -0.81
C ASP A 92 -1.20 23.68 -2.24
N ARG A 93 -2.13 23.61 -3.20
CA ARG A 93 -1.84 23.99 -4.58
C ARG A 93 -1.22 25.38 -4.57
N SER A 94 -0.09 25.53 -5.26
CA SER A 94 0.60 26.81 -5.33
C SER A 94 -0.39 27.87 -5.79
N LYS A 95 -0.52 28.96 -5.04
CA LYS A 95 -1.37 30.10 -5.44
C LYS A 95 -0.97 30.61 -6.84
N VAL A 96 0.28 30.38 -7.25
CA VAL A 96 0.78 30.68 -8.60
C VAL A 96 0.21 29.70 -9.63
N GLU A 97 0.14 28.40 -9.35
CA GLU A 97 -0.48 27.41 -10.25
C GLU A 97 -1.98 27.67 -10.39
N ALA A 98 -2.68 27.91 -9.28
CA ALA A 98 -4.11 28.27 -9.30
C ALA A 98 -4.36 29.59 -10.04
N LEU A 99 -3.44 30.55 -9.98
CA LEU A 99 -3.51 31.80 -10.73
C LEU A 99 -3.19 31.60 -12.21
N MET A 100 -2.18 30.79 -12.54
CA MET A 100 -1.80 30.45 -13.91
C MET A 100 -2.89 29.68 -14.65
N GLU A 101 -3.58 28.72 -14.00
CA GLU A 101 -4.77 28.06 -14.58
C GLU A 101 -5.86 29.08 -14.93
N ARG A 102 -6.09 30.07 -14.05
CA ARG A 102 -7.08 31.14 -14.30
C ARG A 102 -6.64 32.06 -15.44
N PHE A 103 -5.36 32.37 -15.55
CA PHE A 103 -4.80 33.14 -16.66
C PHE A 103 -4.86 32.37 -17.98
N GLN A 104 -4.58 31.06 -17.98
CA GLN A 104 -4.71 30.20 -19.15
C GLN A 104 -6.19 30.09 -19.58
N GLY A 105 -7.12 29.97 -18.63
CA GLY A 105 -8.56 29.99 -18.89
C GLY A 105 -9.08 31.34 -19.42
N ALA A 106 -8.46 32.44 -19.04
CA ALA A 106 -8.77 33.77 -19.58
C ALA A 106 -8.15 33.98 -20.97
N LEU A 107 -6.92 33.51 -21.20
CA LEU A 107 -6.25 33.57 -22.50
C LEU A 107 -6.93 32.69 -23.55
N THR A 108 -7.45 31.52 -23.17
CA THR A 108 -8.28 30.68 -24.06
C THR A 108 -9.64 31.29 -24.38
N ARG A 109 -10.17 32.19 -23.54
CA ARG A 109 -11.39 32.95 -23.84
C ARG A 109 -11.12 34.20 -24.69
N LEU A 110 -9.92 34.76 -24.60
CA LEU A 110 -9.48 35.94 -25.38
C LEU A 110 -8.94 35.57 -26.76
N LYS A 111 -8.31 34.39 -26.88
CA LYS A 111 -8.05 33.77 -28.19
C LYS A 111 -9.40 33.26 -28.70
N GLY A 112 -10.09 34.11 -29.47
CA GLY A 112 -11.39 33.80 -30.08
C GLY A 112 -11.37 32.47 -30.86
N PRO A 113 -12.55 31.95 -31.25
CA PRO A 113 -12.66 30.65 -31.92
C PRO A 113 -11.73 30.59 -33.12
N ASP A 114 -10.98 29.49 -33.21
CA ASP A 114 -10.00 29.24 -34.26
C ASP A 114 -10.68 29.30 -35.65
N LEU A 115 -10.37 30.35 -36.42
CA LEU A 115 -10.88 30.59 -37.77
C LEU A 115 -10.10 29.81 -38.86
N SER A 116 -9.32 28.79 -38.51
CA SER A 116 -8.56 27.99 -39.49
C SER A 116 -9.23 26.70 -39.98
N GLN A 117 -10.47 26.41 -39.57
CA GLN A 117 -11.26 25.31 -40.15
C GLN A 117 -12.14 25.84 -41.29
N PRO A 118 -12.05 25.31 -42.53
CA PRO A 118 -12.98 25.68 -43.59
C PRO A 118 -14.41 25.30 -43.17
N GLY A 119 -15.33 26.27 -43.22
CA GLY A 119 -16.70 26.11 -42.73
C GLY A 119 -17.45 24.97 -43.42
N PRO A 120 -18.44 24.34 -42.75
CA PRO A 120 -19.25 23.31 -43.36
C PRO A 120 -20.08 23.94 -44.48
N THR A 121 -19.85 23.48 -45.71
CA THR A 121 -20.76 23.69 -46.83
C THR A 121 -22.09 23.03 -46.49
N HIS A 122 -23.06 23.82 -46.00
CA HIS A 122 -24.44 23.37 -45.95
C HIS A 122 -24.99 23.32 -47.37
N LEU A 123 -25.12 22.10 -47.89
CA LEU A 123 -26.16 21.77 -48.85
C LEU A 123 -27.10 20.77 -48.17
N TYR A 124 -28.39 21.03 -48.37
CA TYR A 124 -29.58 20.35 -47.87
C TYR A 124 -29.46 18.85 -47.58
#